data_AF-A0A355F2J4-F1
#
_entry.id   AF-A0A355F2J4-F1
#
_cell.length_a   1.000
_cell.length_b   1.000
_cell.length_c   1.000
_cell.angle_alpha   90.00
_cell.angle_beta   90.00
_cell.angle_gamma   90.00
#
_symmetry.space_group_name_H-M   'P 1'
#
loop_
_entity.id
_entity.type
_entity.pdbx_description
1 polymer ?
#
loop_
_entity_poly.entity_id
_entity_poly.type
_entity_poly.pdbx_seq_one_letter_code
_entity_poly.pdbx_strand_id
1 'polypeptide(L)'
;MSEHKPKQVIPVGGHLVALPEGVSVTDWSLERLNYQNPRIRAYLGSIRLLDSVLESNYAILHCSPERLLDIWRKVRQVSQIIGTRIAPLLAAPSCVPVLEEARQNAQVAVEMLARYVLRELDRFPEDVKPDQLMEVRKLLCVSIGQIHSFLQDTFGELMAKDPRSLHDADYFLSKRFPKDIEEAEWLHSTLLRLRSYLEKLDLVRPQHLTAIADQVTREETLPTRAAWRGTKFFLEILLNGLTPKLKEILPLRGVRFYEMELLDRYAMEIPTRCRILLDLHEIGSATV
;
A
#
# COMPACT_ATOMS: atom_id res chain seq x y z
N MET A 1 42.70 -22.22 5.65
CA MET A 1 42.38 -20.78 5.74
C MET A 1 41.10 -20.58 4.96
N SER A 2 39.98 -20.35 5.63
CA SER A 2 38.66 -20.19 4.97
C SER A 2 38.61 -18.78 4.36
N GLU A 3 38.60 -18.68 3.03
CA GLU A 3 38.32 -17.43 2.34
C GLU A 3 36.88 -17.01 2.65
N HIS A 4 36.70 -16.01 3.52
CA HIS A 4 35.40 -15.39 3.70
C HIS A 4 34.98 -14.73 2.39
N LYS A 5 34.05 -15.37 1.68
CA LYS A 5 33.38 -14.77 0.52
C LYS A 5 32.77 -13.42 0.96
N PRO A 6 32.89 -12.36 0.14
CA PRO A 6 32.34 -11.06 0.50
C PRO A 6 30.83 -11.16 0.73
N LYS A 7 30.35 -10.64 1.86
CA LYS A 7 28.92 -10.56 2.18
C LYS A 7 28.23 -9.76 1.07
N GLN A 8 27.32 -10.40 0.35
CA GLN A 8 26.48 -9.76 -0.66
C GLN A 8 25.51 -8.82 0.05
N VAL A 9 25.21 -7.66 -0.55
CA VAL A 9 24.32 -6.66 0.03
C VAL A 9 23.21 -6.28 -0.93
N ILE A 10 22.04 -5.95 -0.39
CA ILE A 10 20.89 -5.46 -1.14
C ILE A 10 20.45 -4.08 -0.63
N PRO A 11 20.05 -3.15 -1.52
CA PRO A 11 19.48 -1.88 -1.10
C PRO A 11 18.01 -2.05 -0.68
N VAL A 12 17.68 -1.64 0.54
CA VAL A 12 16.32 -1.68 1.10
C VAL A 12 16.04 -0.37 1.82
N GLY A 13 15.10 0.43 1.32
CA GLY A 13 14.68 1.67 1.99
C GLY A 13 15.79 2.72 2.19
N GLY A 14 16.89 2.65 1.43
CA GLY A 14 18.07 3.51 1.62
C GLY A 14 19.16 2.90 2.52
N HIS A 15 18.94 1.70 3.04
CA HIS A 15 19.91 0.93 3.81
C HIS A 15 20.52 -0.18 2.95
N LEU A 16 21.77 -0.56 3.25
CA LEU A 16 22.40 -1.74 2.68
C LEU A 16 22.24 -2.89 3.68
N VAL A 17 21.49 -3.92 3.29
CA VAL A 17 21.27 -5.11 4.12
C VAL A 17 22.12 -6.25 3.59
N ALA A 18 22.90 -6.89 4.47
CA ALA A 18 23.69 -8.04 4.13
C ALA A 18 22.79 -9.28 3.96
N LEU A 19 22.96 -9.98 2.84
CA LEU A 19 22.33 -11.29 2.63
C LEU A 19 23.01 -12.36 3.48
N PRO A 20 22.29 -13.43 3.85
CA PRO A 20 22.87 -14.59 4.51
C PRO A 20 24.01 -15.21 3.69
N GLU A 21 24.94 -15.87 4.38
CA GLU A 21 26.06 -16.53 3.73
C GLU A 21 25.57 -17.58 2.72
N GLY A 22 26.17 -17.58 1.53
CA GLY A 22 25.80 -18.49 0.44
C GLY A 22 24.63 -18.04 -0.43
N VAL A 23 23.91 -16.96 -0.08
CA VAL A 23 22.81 -16.41 -0.89
C VAL A 23 23.33 -15.31 -1.82
N SER A 24 23.15 -15.46 -3.14
CA SER A 24 23.47 -14.39 -4.09
C SER A 24 22.34 -13.37 -4.23
N VAL A 25 22.66 -12.18 -4.75
CA VAL A 25 21.65 -11.15 -5.08
C VAL A 25 20.63 -11.67 -6.11
N THR A 26 21.06 -12.53 -7.03
CA THR A 26 20.18 -13.15 -8.02
C THR A 26 19.22 -14.13 -7.37
N ASP A 27 19.72 -15.00 -6.48
CA ASP A 27 18.88 -15.96 -5.75
C ASP A 27 17.81 -15.22 -4.95
N TRP A 28 18.22 -14.19 -4.21
CA TRP A 28 17.29 -13.33 -3.49
C TRP A 28 16.27 -12.65 -4.40
N SER A 29 16.70 -12.16 -5.56
CA SER A 29 15.80 -11.48 -6.50
C SER A 29 14.73 -12.43 -7.05
N LEU A 30 15.10 -13.67 -7.35
CA LEU A 30 14.18 -14.72 -7.78
C LEU A 30 13.25 -15.16 -6.64
N GLU A 31 13.79 -15.41 -5.44
CA GLU A 31 13.01 -15.74 -4.23
C GLU A 31 11.96 -14.66 -3.95
N ARG A 32 12.37 -13.39 -4.01
CA ARG A 32 11.51 -12.23 -3.80
C ARG A 32 10.34 -12.18 -4.79
N LEU A 33 10.64 -12.37 -6.08
CA LEU A 33 9.64 -12.24 -7.15
C LEU A 33 8.68 -13.44 -7.20
N ASN A 34 9.21 -14.65 -7.07
CA ASN A 34 8.46 -15.88 -7.29
C ASN A 34 7.74 -16.37 -6.03
N TYR A 35 8.25 -16.05 -4.84
CA TYR A 35 7.74 -16.60 -3.58
C TYR A 35 7.38 -15.54 -2.55
N GLN A 36 8.32 -14.70 -2.10
CA GLN A 36 8.05 -13.79 -0.97
C GLN A 36 6.97 -12.75 -1.28
N ASN A 37 7.06 -12.03 -2.41
CA ASN A 37 6.03 -11.04 -2.76
C ASN A 37 4.64 -11.68 -2.99
N PRO A 38 4.51 -12.84 -3.67
CA PRO A 38 3.26 -13.58 -3.71
C PRO A 38 2.74 -14.00 -2.32
N ARG A 39 3.60 -14.54 -1.44
CA ARG A 39 3.22 -14.94 -0.06
C ARG A 39 2.67 -13.75 0.71
N ILE A 40 3.42 -12.65 0.78
CA ILE A 40 3.03 -11.42 1.47
C ILE A 40 1.67 -10.92 0.99
N ARG A 41 1.46 -10.86 -0.34
CA ARG A 41 0.17 -10.43 -0.91
C ARG A 41 -0.98 -11.35 -0.54
N ALA A 42 -0.75 -12.66 -0.56
CA ALA A 42 -1.78 -13.63 -0.19
C ALA A 42 -2.17 -13.50 1.28
N TYR A 43 -1.19 -13.41 2.19
CA TYR A 43 -1.43 -13.22 3.61
C TYR A 43 -2.14 -11.91 3.93
N LEU A 44 -1.62 -10.77 3.48
CA LEU A 44 -2.23 -9.45 3.73
C LEU A 44 -3.64 -9.36 3.15
N GLY A 45 -3.86 -9.92 1.96
CA GLY A 45 -5.19 -9.99 1.34
C GLY A 45 -6.18 -10.80 2.18
N SER A 46 -5.76 -11.95 2.70
CA SER A 46 -6.59 -12.79 3.56
C SER A 46 -6.87 -12.14 4.92
N ILE A 47 -5.86 -11.52 5.55
CA ILE A 47 -6.02 -10.80 6.83
C ILE A 47 -7.03 -9.67 6.64
N ARG A 48 -6.85 -8.81 5.65
CA ARG A 48 -7.77 -7.69 5.36
C ARG A 48 -9.20 -8.15 5.09
N LEU A 49 -9.37 -9.26 4.34
CA LEU A 49 -10.67 -9.82 4.06
C LEU A 49 -11.36 -10.32 5.34
N LEU A 50 -10.62 -11.01 6.20
CA LEU A 50 -11.12 -11.56 7.46
C LEU A 50 -11.41 -10.47 8.50
N ASP A 51 -10.55 -9.45 8.61
CA ASP A 51 -10.73 -8.30 9.52
C ASP A 51 -12.05 -7.57 9.28
N SER A 52 -12.54 -7.55 8.03
CA SER A 52 -13.84 -6.94 7.68
C SER A 52 -15.07 -7.65 8.26
N VAL A 53 -14.88 -8.87 8.78
CA VAL A 53 -15.92 -9.72 9.42
C VAL A 53 -15.46 -10.29 10.75
N LEU A 54 -14.34 -9.82 11.29
CA LEU A 54 -13.85 -10.21 12.59
C LEU A 54 -14.73 -9.55 13.66
N GLU A 55 -15.63 -10.35 14.24
CA GLU A 55 -16.59 -9.91 15.22
C GLU A 55 -16.49 -10.73 16.51
N SER A 56 -17.04 -10.22 17.61
CA SER A 56 -17.13 -11.01 18.85
C SER A 56 -18.05 -12.21 18.67
N ASN A 57 -17.81 -13.28 19.42
CA ASN A 57 -18.69 -14.45 19.42
C ASN A 57 -20.15 -14.09 19.71
N TYR A 58 -20.37 -13.10 20.58
CA TYR A 58 -21.71 -12.60 20.86
C TYR A 58 -22.37 -12.02 19.61
N ALA A 59 -21.67 -11.15 18.86
CA ALA A 59 -22.19 -10.57 17.63
C ALA A 59 -22.46 -11.64 16.56
N ILE A 60 -21.57 -12.60 16.37
CA ILE A 60 -21.77 -13.72 15.43
C ILE A 60 -22.98 -14.57 15.81
N LEU A 61 -23.22 -14.82 17.10
CA LEU A 61 -24.36 -15.62 17.55
C LEU A 61 -25.70 -14.91 17.36
N HIS A 62 -25.72 -13.57 17.34
CA HIS A 62 -26.95 -12.76 17.38
C HIS A 62 -27.17 -11.91 16.12
N CYS A 63 -26.27 -11.94 15.14
CA CYS A 63 -26.42 -11.17 13.90
C CYS A 63 -27.58 -11.68 13.03
N SER A 64 -28.03 -10.88 12.08
CA SER A 64 -29.04 -11.32 11.11
C SER A 64 -28.54 -12.49 10.25
N PRO A 65 -29.44 -13.33 9.69
CA PRO A 65 -29.06 -14.38 8.75
C PRO A 65 -28.23 -13.86 7.57
N GLU A 66 -28.58 -12.69 7.03
CA GLU A 66 -27.85 -12.05 5.93
C GLU A 66 -26.40 -11.71 6.31
N ARG A 67 -26.19 -11.14 7.50
CA ARG A 67 -24.85 -10.86 8.01
C ARG A 67 -24.07 -12.14 8.25
N LEU A 68 -24.71 -13.17 8.81
CA LEU A 68 -24.07 -14.48 9.00
C LEU A 68 -23.59 -15.08 7.66
N LEU A 69 -24.40 -14.99 6.60
CA LEU A 69 -24.04 -15.48 5.28
C LEU A 69 -22.93 -14.66 4.62
N ASP A 70 -22.85 -13.35 4.89
CA ASP A 70 -21.70 -12.52 4.49
C ASP A 70 -20.41 -12.96 5.20
N ILE A 71 -20.46 -13.15 6.52
CA ILE A 71 -19.34 -13.68 7.30
C ILE A 71 -18.91 -15.05 6.76
N TRP A 72 -19.87 -15.97 6.55
CA TRP A 72 -19.62 -17.30 6.00
C TRP A 72 -18.89 -17.24 4.65
N ARG A 73 -19.39 -16.44 3.71
CA ARG A 73 -18.78 -16.30 2.37
C ARG A 73 -17.35 -15.81 2.44
N LYS A 74 -17.05 -14.82 3.28
CA LYS A 74 -15.68 -14.31 3.42
C LYS A 74 -14.75 -15.33 4.09
N VAL A 75 -15.21 -16.04 5.12
CA VAL A 75 -14.43 -17.11 5.76
C VAL A 75 -14.14 -18.25 4.78
N ARG A 76 -15.13 -18.65 3.96
CA ARG A 76 -14.93 -19.63 2.88
C ARG A 76 -13.93 -19.14 1.84
N GLN A 77 -14.03 -17.88 1.42
CA GLN A 77 -13.10 -17.28 0.48
C GLN A 77 -11.66 -17.28 1.04
N VAL A 78 -11.47 -16.92 2.31
CA VAL A 78 -10.16 -16.98 2.98
C VAL A 78 -9.65 -18.42 3.05
N SER A 79 -10.48 -19.38 3.46
CA SER A 79 -10.15 -20.82 3.49
C SER A 79 -9.67 -21.30 2.11
N GLN A 80 -10.39 -20.93 1.05
CA GLN A 80 -10.02 -21.26 -0.32
C GLN A 80 -8.68 -20.63 -0.73
N ILE A 81 -8.43 -19.36 -0.38
CA ILE A 81 -7.14 -18.70 -0.65
C ILE A 81 -6.00 -19.42 0.10
N ILE A 82 -6.24 -19.85 1.35
CA ILE A 82 -5.24 -20.61 2.11
C ILE A 82 -4.89 -21.90 1.36
N GLY A 83 -5.89 -22.69 0.97
CA GLY A 83 -5.65 -23.97 0.27
C GLY A 83 -5.09 -23.83 -1.14
N THR A 84 -5.53 -22.83 -1.91
CA THR A 84 -5.22 -22.72 -3.35
C THR A 84 -4.05 -21.79 -3.66
N ARG A 85 -3.68 -20.90 -2.74
CA ARG A 85 -2.59 -19.93 -2.95
C ARG A 85 -1.51 -20.01 -1.87
N ILE A 86 -1.88 -19.91 -0.59
CA ILE A 86 -0.87 -19.88 0.48
C ILE A 86 -0.16 -21.23 0.60
N ALA A 87 -0.90 -22.33 0.69
CA ALA A 87 -0.30 -23.66 0.83
C ALA A 87 0.65 -24.02 -0.34
N PRO A 88 0.29 -23.81 -1.63
CA PRO A 88 1.21 -24.04 -2.74
C PRO A 88 2.45 -23.15 -2.70
N LEU A 89 2.31 -21.88 -2.28
CA LEU A 89 3.46 -20.98 -2.15
C LEU A 89 4.40 -21.41 -1.02
N LEU A 90 3.91 -22.11 -0.01
CA LEU A 90 4.74 -22.67 1.05
C LEU A 90 5.35 -24.03 0.67
N ALA A 91 4.87 -24.72 -0.36
CA ALA A 91 5.41 -26.04 -0.72
C ALA A 91 6.84 -26.00 -1.30
N ALA A 92 7.21 -24.89 -1.96
CA ALA A 92 8.54 -24.73 -2.54
C ALA A 92 9.57 -24.28 -1.49
N PRO A 93 10.73 -24.97 -1.38
CA PRO A 93 11.78 -24.58 -0.44
C PRO A 93 12.39 -23.23 -0.82
N SER A 94 12.86 -22.51 0.19
CA SER A 94 13.59 -21.26 0.06
C SER A 94 15.10 -21.52 0.03
N CYS A 95 15.79 -20.82 -0.88
CA CYS A 95 17.26 -20.80 -0.91
C CYS A 95 17.88 -19.95 0.22
N VAL A 96 17.06 -19.15 0.91
CA VAL A 96 17.46 -18.31 2.04
C VAL A 96 17.21 -19.09 3.34
N PRO A 97 18.24 -19.46 4.12
CA PRO A 97 18.10 -20.38 5.26
C PRO A 97 17.10 -19.93 6.33
N VAL A 98 17.17 -18.66 6.74
CA VAL A 98 16.28 -18.10 7.78
C VAL A 98 14.82 -18.04 7.32
N LEU A 99 14.59 -17.89 6.02
CA LEU A 99 13.25 -17.92 5.44
C LEU A 99 12.76 -19.36 5.25
N GLU A 100 13.65 -20.31 4.98
CA GLU A 100 13.28 -21.72 4.86
C GLU A 100 12.76 -22.26 6.20
N GLU A 101 13.41 -21.90 7.31
CA GLU A 101 12.95 -22.25 8.65
C GLU A 101 11.52 -21.72 8.92
N ALA A 102 11.29 -20.42 8.72
CA ALA A 102 9.96 -19.83 8.90
C ALA A 102 8.92 -20.40 7.93
N ARG A 103 9.33 -20.71 6.69
CA ARG A 103 8.45 -21.36 5.70
C ARG A 103 8.06 -22.78 6.12
N GLN A 104 8.99 -23.56 6.67
CA GLN A 104 8.71 -24.89 7.21
C GLN A 104 7.70 -24.81 8.37
N ASN A 105 7.91 -23.88 9.30
CA ASN A 105 6.97 -23.65 10.41
C ASN A 105 5.58 -23.26 9.89
N ALA A 106 5.51 -22.33 8.93
CA ALA A 106 4.27 -21.92 8.30
C ALA A 106 3.57 -23.08 7.56
N GLN A 107 4.32 -23.96 6.88
CA GLN A 107 3.76 -25.14 6.23
C GLN A 107 3.14 -26.09 7.24
N VAL A 108 3.83 -26.38 8.35
CA VAL A 108 3.29 -27.23 9.42
C VAL A 108 2.01 -26.61 10.00
N ALA A 109 2.00 -25.29 10.22
CA ALA A 109 0.82 -24.57 10.70
C ALA A 109 -0.37 -24.67 9.72
N VAL A 110 -0.11 -24.57 8.40
CA VAL A 110 -1.14 -24.79 7.36
C VAL A 110 -1.69 -26.21 7.43
N GLU A 111 -0.83 -27.23 7.57
CA GLU A 111 -1.26 -28.63 7.64
C GLU A 111 -2.14 -28.90 8.87
N MET A 112 -1.79 -28.31 10.02
CA MET A 112 -2.63 -28.36 11.22
C MET A 112 -3.96 -27.62 11.01
N LEU A 113 -3.95 -26.40 10.48
CA LEU A 113 -5.16 -25.64 10.21
C LEU A 113 -6.09 -26.38 9.24
N ALA A 114 -5.53 -26.97 8.18
CA ALA A 114 -6.26 -27.76 7.20
C ALA A 114 -6.97 -28.95 7.87
N ARG A 115 -6.27 -29.66 8.77
CA ARG A 115 -6.79 -30.84 9.46
C ARG A 115 -7.92 -30.51 10.44
N TYR A 116 -7.77 -29.43 11.21
CA TYR A 116 -8.66 -29.16 12.36
C TYR A 116 -9.71 -28.08 12.11
N VAL A 117 -9.49 -27.18 11.16
CA VAL A 117 -10.36 -26.02 10.94
C VAL A 117 -10.96 -26.05 9.54
N LEU A 118 -10.13 -26.08 8.50
CA LEU A 118 -10.63 -25.99 7.12
C LEU A 118 -11.51 -27.19 6.76
N ARG A 119 -11.15 -28.39 7.22
CA ARG A 119 -11.96 -29.60 7.04
C ARG A 119 -13.36 -29.48 7.66
N GLU A 120 -13.50 -28.82 8.81
CA GLU A 120 -14.82 -28.61 9.42
C GLU A 120 -15.65 -27.60 8.64
N LEU A 121 -15.00 -26.56 8.08
CA LEU A 121 -15.65 -25.60 7.18
C LEU A 121 -16.12 -26.26 5.88
N ASP A 122 -15.43 -27.28 5.38
CA ASP A 122 -15.82 -28.01 4.15
C ASP A 122 -17.03 -28.93 4.33
N ARG A 123 -17.50 -29.13 5.56
CA ARG A 123 -18.71 -29.93 5.84
C ARG A 123 -20.00 -29.21 5.42
N PHE A 124 -19.95 -27.89 5.27
CA PHE A 124 -21.09 -27.06 4.90
C PHE A 124 -20.94 -26.54 3.47
N PRO A 125 -22.03 -26.50 2.69
CA PRO A 125 -22.02 -25.94 1.35
C PRO A 125 -21.79 -24.42 1.37
N GLU A 126 -21.44 -23.84 0.21
CA GLU A 126 -21.40 -22.38 0.07
C GLU A 126 -22.78 -21.76 0.34
N ASP A 127 -23.84 -22.38 -0.20
CA ASP A 127 -25.23 -22.00 0.03
C ASP A 127 -25.79 -22.70 1.28
N VAL A 128 -25.55 -22.10 2.45
CA VAL A 128 -26.02 -22.61 3.75
C VAL A 128 -27.54 -22.53 3.86
N LYS A 129 -28.18 -23.63 4.21
CA LYS A 129 -29.64 -23.70 4.38
C LYS A 129 -30.09 -23.12 5.74
N PRO A 130 -31.34 -22.63 5.86
CA PRO A 130 -31.84 -22.01 7.09
C PRO A 130 -31.73 -22.89 8.36
N ASP A 131 -31.91 -24.20 8.21
CA ASP A 131 -31.80 -25.19 9.29
C ASP A 131 -30.36 -25.39 9.79
N GLN A 132 -29.36 -25.01 8.99
CA GLN A 132 -27.93 -25.16 9.32
C GLN A 132 -27.32 -23.91 9.97
N LEU A 133 -28.05 -22.78 9.98
CA LEU A 133 -27.50 -21.48 10.39
C LEU A 133 -26.94 -21.49 11.81
N MET A 134 -27.59 -22.21 12.74
CA MET A 134 -27.13 -22.27 14.13
C MET A 134 -25.80 -23.03 14.28
N GLU A 135 -25.61 -24.10 13.51
CA GLU A 135 -24.35 -24.84 13.50
C GLU A 135 -23.22 -24.01 12.89
N VAL A 136 -23.51 -23.32 11.78
CA VAL A 136 -22.56 -22.40 11.14
C VAL A 136 -22.15 -21.27 12.07
N ARG A 137 -23.08 -20.69 12.86
CA ARG A 137 -22.72 -19.69 13.89
C ARG A 137 -21.69 -20.24 14.88
N LYS A 138 -21.94 -21.41 15.44
CA LYS A 138 -21.05 -22.05 16.43
C LYS A 138 -19.67 -22.33 15.82
N LEU A 139 -19.64 -22.83 14.58
CA LEU A 139 -18.42 -23.10 13.85
C LEU A 139 -17.61 -21.81 13.61
N LEU A 140 -18.27 -20.73 13.18
CA LEU A 140 -17.62 -19.44 12.90
C LEU A 140 -17.05 -18.77 14.15
N CYS A 141 -17.70 -18.89 15.31
CA CYS A 141 -17.18 -18.40 16.59
C CYS A 141 -15.81 -19.00 16.98
N VAL A 142 -15.47 -20.16 16.44
CA VAL A 142 -14.17 -20.81 16.68
C VAL A 142 -13.24 -20.60 15.50
N SER A 143 -13.73 -20.89 14.28
CA SER A 143 -12.90 -20.95 13.08
C SER A 143 -12.32 -19.59 12.70
N ILE A 144 -13.06 -18.49 12.88
CA ILE A 144 -12.57 -17.15 12.53
C ILE A 144 -11.33 -16.80 13.35
N GLY A 145 -11.39 -17.01 14.67
CA GLY A 145 -10.25 -16.74 15.55
C GLY A 145 -9.03 -17.60 15.20
N GLN A 146 -9.23 -18.90 14.94
CA GLN A 146 -8.14 -19.81 14.59
C GLN A 146 -7.50 -19.47 13.24
N ILE A 147 -8.30 -19.15 12.22
CA ILE A 147 -7.79 -18.73 10.91
C ILE A 147 -7.06 -17.39 11.03
N HIS A 148 -7.63 -16.45 11.77
CA HIS A 148 -7.04 -15.13 11.97
C HIS A 148 -5.68 -15.23 12.68
N SER A 149 -5.59 -15.97 13.79
CA SER A 149 -4.32 -16.21 14.49
C SER A 149 -3.30 -16.88 13.58
N PHE A 150 -3.68 -17.95 12.86
CA PHE A 150 -2.80 -18.58 11.88
C PHE A 150 -2.25 -17.56 10.87
N LEU A 151 -3.12 -16.74 10.28
CA LEU A 151 -2.72 -15.75 9.27
C LEU A 151 -1.76 -14.70 9.85
N GLN A 152 -2.05 -14.15 11.03
CA GLN A 152 -1.22 -13.13 11.66
C GLN A 152 0.13 -13.69 12.12
N ASP A 153 0.13 -14.82 12.83
CA ASP A 153 1.33 -15.41 13.41
C ASP A 153 2.31 -15.84 12.31
N THR A 154 1.83 -16.58 11.30
CA THR A 154 2.69 -17.04 10.20
C THR A 154 3.16 -15.89 9.31
N PHE A 155 2.31 -14.88 9.08
CA PHE A 155 2.73 -13.67 8.36
C PHE A 155 3.83 -12.93 9.13
N GLY A 156 3.64 -12.71 10.43
CA GLY A 156 4.60 -12.00 11.28
C GLY A 156 5.95 -12.71 11.33
N GLU A 157 5.95 -14.04 11.46
CA GLU A 157 7.18 -14.85 11.45
C GLU A 157 7.90 -14.77 10.10
N LEU A 158 7.18 -14.97 8.99
CA LEU A 158 7.76 -14.90 7.65
C LEU A 158 8.35 -13.52 7.36
N MET A 159 7.64 -12.45 7.73
CA MET A 159 8.10 -11.08 7.54
C MET A 159 9.32 -10.76 8.41
N ALA A 160 9.33 -11.20 9.66
CA ALA A 160 10.47 -10.98 10.55
C ALA A 160 11.75 -11.66 10.05
N LYS A 161 11.63 -12.76 9.31
CA LYS A 161 12.76 -13.46 8.69
C LYS A 161 13.06 -13.01 7.26
N ASP A 162 12.25 -12.13 6.67
CA ASP A 162 12.53 -11.54 5.36
C ASP A 162 13.77 -10.65 5.45
N PRO A 163 14.80 -10.84 4.60
CA PRO A 163 15.99 -9.99 4.58
C PRO A 163 15.73 -8.49 4.35
N ARG A 164 14.54 -8.11 3.87
CA ARG A 164 14.13 -6.70 3.74
C ARG A 164 13.54 -6.12 5.02
N SER A 165 13.14 -6.97 5.95
CA SER A 165 12.52 -6.50 7.19
C SER A 165 13.56 -5.85 8.08
N LEU A 166 13.19 -4.69 8.60
CA LEU A 166 13.93 -4.01 9.67
C LEU A 166 13.26 -4.23 11.04
N HIS A 167 12.21 -5.05 11.07
CA HIS A 167 11.35 -5.26 12.22
C HIS A 167 11.24 -6.75 12.56
N ASP A 168 10.97 -7.02 13.84
CA ASP A 168 10.71 -8.35 14.37
C ASP A 168 9.24 -8.75 14.23
N ALA A 169 8.90 -9.96 14.67
CA ALA A 169 7.54 -10.49 14.60
C ALA A 169 6.56 -9.65 15.44
N ASP A 170 7.00 -9.16 16.60
CA ASP A 170 6.19 -8.35 17.50
C ASP A 170 5.68 -7.07 16.83
N TYR A 171 6.51 -6.43 16.00
CA TYR A 171 6.06 -5.29 15.20
C TYR A 171 4.88 -5.66 14.28
N PHE A 172 4.96 -6.76 13.53
CA PHE A 172 3.93 -7.17 12.58
C PHE A 172 2.63 -7.64 13.26
N LEU A 173 2.73 -8.14 14.49
CA LEU A 173 1.59 -8.48 15.34
C LEU A 173 1.01 -7.27 16.10
N SER A 174 1.74 -6.16 16.15
CA SER A 174 1.31 -4.97 16.88
C SER A 174 0.20 -4.21 16.16
N LYS A 175 -0.57 -3.43 16.93
CA LYS A 175 -1.54 -2.46 16.37
C LYS A 175 -0.89 -1.31 15.57
N ARG A 176 0.44 -1.22 15.57
CA ARG A 176 1.18 -0.19 14.83
C ARG A 176 1.29 -0.55 13.35
N PHE A 177 1.55 -1.81 13.03
CA PHE A 177 1.77 -2.24 11.65
C PHE A 177 0.58 -1.94 10.71
N PRO A 178 -0.69 -2.24 11.08
CA PRO A 178 -1.84 -1.86 10.25
C PRO A 178 -1.93 -0.34 10.01
N LYS A 179 -1.63 0.47 11.03
CA LYS A 179 -1.63 1.94 10.89
C LYS A 179 -0.53 2.42 9.95
N ASP A 180 0.67 1.84 10.04
CA ASP A 180 1.78 2.18 9.15
C ASP A 180 1.44 1.79 7.70
N ILE A 181 0.72 0.68 7.47
CA ILE A 181 0.20 0.31 6.13
C ILE A 181 -0.82 1.35 5.65
N GLU A 182 -1.82 1.70 6.45
CA GLU A 182 -2.85 2.69 6.08
C GLU A 182 -2.22 4.05 5.74
N GLU A 183 -1.28 4.51 6.56
CA GLU A 183 -0.52 5.75 6.32
C GLU A 183 0.28 5.66 5.01
N ALA A 184 0.92 4.53 4.72
CA ALA A 184 1.66 4.31 3.48
C ALA A 184 0.76 4.23 2.23
N GLU A 185 -0.39 3.55 2.32
CA GLU A 185 -1.40 3.51 1.25
C GLU A 185 -1.96 4.92 0.97
N TRP A 186 -2.20 5.69 2.03
CA TRP A 186 -2.68 7.06 1.91
C TRP A 186 -1.62 7.98 1.26
N LEU A 187 -0.35 7.87 1.66
CA LEU A 187 0.75 8.59 1.03
C LEU A 187 0.87 8.22 -0.44
N HIS A 188 0.88 6.93 -0.76
CA HIS A 188 1.02 6.44 -2.13
C HIS A 188 -0.11 6.94 -3.04
N SER A 189 -1.36 6.79 -2.61
CA SER A 189 -2.53 7.25 -3.37
C SER A 189 -2.54 8.77 -3.54
N THR A 190 -2.11 9.54 -2.54
CA THR A 190 -2.00 11.00 -2.64
C THR A 190 -0.90 11.43 -3.60
N LEU A 191 0.27 10.78 -3.56
CA LEU A 191 1.35 11.03 -4.52
C LEU A 191 0.96 10.66 -5.95
N LEU A 192 0.24 9.55 -6.17
CA LEU A 192 -0.27 9.18 -7.49
C LEU A 192 -1.26 10.22 -8.03
N ARG A 193 -2.16 10.73 -7.18
CA ARG A 193 -3.09 11.81 -7.54
C ARG A 193 -2.35 13.09 -7.89
N LEU A 194 -1.32 13.47 -7.11
CA LEU A 194 -0.48 14.63 -7.43
C LEU A 194 0.25 14.44 -8.75
N ARG A 195 0.89 13.28 -8.96
CA ARG A 195 1.61 12.96 -10.20
C ARG A 195 0.70 13.06 -11.41
N SER A 196 -0.46 12.40 -11.38
CA SER A 196 -1.45 12.49 -12.48
C SER A 196 -1.93 13.92 -12.73
N TYR A 197 -2.00 14.73 -11.67
CA TYR A 197 -2.38 16.14 -11.79
C TYR A 197 -1.26 16.97 -12.44
N LEU A 198 -0.01 16.77 -12.03
CA LEU A 198 1.17 17.40 -12.63
C LEU A 198 1.33 17.03 -14.10
N GLU A 199 1.14 15.76 -14.46
CA GLU A 199 1.18 15.29 -15.85
C GLU A 199 0.14 16.02 -16.72
N LYS A 200 -1.07 16.28 -16.20
CA LYS A 200 -2.08 17.08 -16.91
C LYS A 200 -1.68 18.55 -17.06
N LEU A 201 -1.07 19.15 -16.03
CA LEU A 201 -0.59 20.53 -16.10
C LEU A 201 0.56 20.69 -17.09
N ASP A 202 1.48 19.73 -17.14
CA ASP A 202 2.63 19.77 -18.06
C ASP A 202 2.21 19.74 -19.53
N LEU A 203 1.07 19.13 -19.87
CA LEU A 203 0.54 19.13 -21.24
C LEU A 203 0.09 20.52 -21.72
N VAL A 204 -0.45 21.34 -20.82
CA VAL A 204 -1.02 22.66 -21.18
C VAL A 204 -0.08 23.82 -20.82
N ARG A 205 0.92 23.58 -19.96
CA ARG A 205 1.92 24.58 -19.55
C ARG A 205 2.62 25.26 -20.74
N PRO A 206 3.04 24.57 -21.82
CA PRO A 206 3.71 25.23 -22.94
C PRO A 206 2.84 26.28 -23.63
N GLN A 207 1.53 26.00 -23.76
CA GLN A 207 0.59 26.88 -24.43
C GLN A 207 0.24 28.11 -23.59
N HIS A 208 0.17 27.97 -22.26
CA HIS A 208 -0.34 29.02 -21.39
C HIS A 208 0.72 29.75 -20.58
N LEU A 209 1.94 29.22 -20.44
CA LEU A 209 3.04 29.93 -19.79
C LEU A 209 4.23 30.13 -20.70
N THR A 210 4.75 29.07 -21.33
CA THR A 210 5.99 29.16 -22.12
C THR A 210 5.81 30.07 -23.34
N ALA A 211 4.74 29.87 -24.12
CA ALA A 211 4.48 30.68 -25.31
C ALA A 211 4.31 32.18 -24.99
N ILE A 212 3.66 32.51 -23.87
CA ILE A 212 3.46 33.90 -23.45
C ILE A 212 4.74 34.50 -22.87
N ALA A 213 5.52 33.74 -22.11
CA ALA A 213 6.84 34.19 -21.66
C ALA A 213 7.76 34.48 -22.86
N ASP A 214 7.82 33.57 -23.83
CA ASP A 214 8.61 33.74 -25.05
C ASP A 214 8.14 34.92 -25.91
N GLN A 215 6.84 35.21 -25.90
CA GLN A 215 6.30 36.40 -26.56
C GLN A 215 6.79 37.68 -25.86
N VAL A 216 6.63 37.77 -24.54
CA VAL A 216 7.07 38.94 -23.76
C VAL A 216 8.57 39.18 -23.89
N THR A 217 9.38 38.12 -23.88
CA THR A 217 10.83 38.23 -24.06
C THR A 217 11.22 38.72 -25.47
N ARG A 218 10.46 38.35 -26.51
CA ARG A 218 10.76 38.74 -27.90
C ARG A 218 10.25 40.13 -28.25
N GLU A 219 9.07 40.50 -27.77
CA GLU A 219 8.39 41.73 -28.16
C GLU A 219 8.69 42.89 -27.20
N GLU A 220 9.25 42.61 -26.02
CA GLU A 220 9.49 43.57 -24.92
C GLU A 220 8.22 44.36 -24.49
N THR A 221 7.05 43.89 -24.91
CA THR A 221 5.73 44.49 -24.61
C THR A 221 4.84 43.51 -23.86
N LEU A 222 3.94 44.04 -23.03
CA LEU A 222 2.97 43.23 -22.31
C LEU A 222 1.89 42.65 -23.27
N PRO A 223 1.46 41.38 -23.08
CA PRO A 223 0.43 40.79 -23.92
C PRO A 223 -0.92 41.48 -23.75
N THR A 224 -1.72 41.51 -24.82
CA THR A 224 -3.09 42.02 -24.73
C THR A 224 -3.95 41.17 -23.79
N ARG A 225 -5.02 41.78 -23.23
CA ARG A 225 -5.96 41.09 -22.32
C ARG A 225 -6.54 39.80 -22.91
N ALA A 226 -6.79 39.78 -24.22
CA ALA A 226 -7.29 38.60 -24.92
C ALA A 226 -6.24 37.47 -24.96
N ALA A 227 -4.98 37.80 -25.24
CA ALA A 227 -3.87 36.84 -25.29
C ALA A 227 -3.54 36.25 -23.91
N TRP A 228 -3.66 37.04 -22.83
CA TRP A 228 -3.37 36.58 -21.47
C TRP A 228 -4.48 35.71 -20.85
N ARG A 229 -5.70 35.66 -21.42
CA ARG A 229 -6.84 34.96 -20.79
C ARG A 229 -6.54 33.49 -20.47
N GLY A 230 -5.86 32.78 -21.36
CA GLY A 230 -5.46 31.39 -21.15
C GLY A 230 -4.45 31.23 -20.01
N THR A 231 -3.47 32.13 -19.93
CA THR A 231 -2.49 32.18 -18.84
C THR A 231 -3.15 32.50 -17.50
N LYS A 232 -4.07 33.46 -17.45
CA LYS A 232 -4.82 33.79 -16.23
C LYS A 232 -5.53 32.54 -15.69
N PHE A 233 -6.28 31.86 -16.54
CA PHE A 233 -6.99 30.64 -16.18
C PHE A 233 -6.03 29.54 -15.70
N PHE A 234 -4.88 29.38 -16.35
CA PHE A 234 -3.87 28.43 -15.92
C PHE A 234 -3.28 28.77 -14.54
N LEU A 235 -2.99 30.05 -14.25
CA LEU A 235 -2.52 30.50 -12.93
C LEU A 235 -3.58 30.26 -11.84
N GLU A 236 -4.86 30.48 -12.14
CA GLU A 236 -5.97 30.16 -11.23
C GLU A 236 -6.07 28.65 -10.96
N ILE A 237 -5.82 27.80 -11.96
CA ILE A 237 -5.73 26.34 -11.77
C ILE A 237 -4.56 25.98 -10.84
N LEU A 238 -3.39 26.60 -10.98
CA LEU A 238 -2.26 26.36 -10.08
C LEU A 238 -2.57 26.79 -8.63
N LEU A 239 -3.24 27.92 -8.46
CA LEU A 239 -3.63 28.44 -7.14
C LEU A 239 -4.67 27.55 -6.46
N ASN A 240 -5.75 27.22 -7.17
CA ASN A 240 -6.91 26.55 -6.59
C ASN A 240 -6.79 25.01 -6.63
N GLY A 241 -5.90 24.48 -7.47
CA GLY A 241 -5.74 23.04 -7.68
C GLY A 241 -4.39 22.49 -7.22
N LEU A 242 -3.27 23.04 -7.71
CA LEU A 242 -1.93 22.51 -7.37
C LEU A 242 -1.55 22.83 -5.92
N THR A 243 -1.75 24.07 -5.48
CA THR A 243 -1.32 24.53 -4.14
C THR A 243 -1.98 23.71 -3.02
N PRO A 244 -3.30 23.43 -3.01
CA PRO A 244 -3.91 22.58 -1.99
C PRO A 244 -3.36 21.16 -1.98
N LYS A 245 -3.08 20.57 -3.15
CA LYS A 245 -2.53 19.22 -3.26
C LYS A 245 -1.12 19.11 -2.69
N LEU A 246 -0.29 20.13 -2.88
CA LEU A 246 1.03 20.19 -2.26
C LEU A 246 0.92 20.27 -0.73
N LYS A 247 0.00 21.10 -0.22
CA LYS A 247 -0.25 21.24 1.23
C LYS A 247 -0.84 19.98 1.87
N GLU A 248 -1.64 19.20 1.14
CA GLU A 248 -2.17 17.91 1.58
C GLU A 248 -1.05 16.89 1.87
N ILE A 249 0.06 16.97 1.14
CA ILE A 249 1.18 16.01 1.26
C ILE A 249 2.14 16.36 2.40
N LEU A 250 2.32 17.65 2.70
CA LEU A 250 3.26 18.12 3.74
C LEU A 250 3.12 17.41 5.11
N PRO A 251 1.91 17.21 5.67
CA PRO A 251 1.77 16.57 6.97
C PRO A 251 1.85 15.04 6.92
N LEU A 252 1.98 14.42 5.74
CA LEU A 252 1.94 12.97 5.60
C LEU A 252 3.22 12.33 6.15
N ARG A 253 3.05 11.34 7.04
CA ARG A 253 4.16 10.50 7.50
C ARG A 253 4.74 9.73 6.33
N GLY A 254 6.07 9.67 6.27
CA GLY A 254 6.82 9.01 5.20
C GLY A 254 7.44 9.98 4.18
N VAL A 255 7.03 11.25 4.17
CA VAL A 255 7.78 12.32 3.48
C VAL A 255 9.06 12.60 4.26
N ARG A 256 10.22 12.52 3.60
CA ARG A 256 11.51 12.76 4.26
C ARG A 256 11.67 14.25 4.56
N PHE A 257 12.45 14.58 5.59
CA PHE A 257 12.62 15.97 6.03
C PHE A 257 13.06 16.91 4.89
N TYR A 258 14.05 16.51 4.08
CA TYR A 258 14.51 17.33 2.94
C TYR A 258 13.44 17.45 1.82
N GLU A 259 12.59 16.44 1.64
CA GLU A 259 11.51 16.45 0.64
C GLU A 259 10.38 17.38 1.11
N MET A 260 10.09 17.36 2.42
CA MET A 260 9.14 18.25 3.06
C MET A 260 9.58 19.71 2.93
N GLU A 261 10.85 20.04 3.21
CA GLU A 261 11.39 21.40 3.01
C GLU A 261 11.25 21.88 1.56
N LEU A 262 11.51 20.98 0.60
CA LEU A 262 11.37 21.28 -0.82
C LEU A 262 9.90 21.52 -1.20
N LEU A 263 9.00 20.64 -0.76
CA LEU A 263 7.57 20.74 -1.01
C LEU A 263 6.97 21.99 -0.37
N ASP A 264 7.40 22.34 0.86
CA ASP A 264 6.92 23.51 1.59
C ASP A 264 7.32 24.80 0.87
N ARG A 265 8.58 24.86 0.40
CA ARG A 265 9.06 25.94 -0.46
C ARG A 265 8.19 26.10 -1.70
N TYR A 266 7.90 25.02 -2.43
CA TYR A 266 7.03 25.10 -3.62
C TYR A 266 5.58 25.47 -3.28
N ALA A 267 5.04 24.95 -2.17
CA ALA A 267 3.70 25.27 -1.68
C ALA A 267 3.56 26.75 -1.27
N MET A 268 4.67 27.43 -0.96
CA MET A 268 4.73 28.86 -0.66
C MET A 268 5.06 29.73 -1.88
N GLU A 269 6.04 29.33 -2.70
CA GLU A 269 6.50 30.13 -3.85
C GLU A 269 5.48 30.15 -4.99
N ILE A 270 4.90 28.99 -5.35
CA ILE A 270 3.95 28.90 -6.48
C ILE A 270 2.77 29.86 -6.30
N PRO A 271 2.03 29.84 -5.18
CA PRO A 271 0.90 30.76 -5.04
C PRO A 271 1.34 32.23 -4.98
N THR A 272 2.51 32.52 -4.42
CA THR A 272 3.06 33.88 -4.38
C THR A 272 3.33 34.40 -5.79
N ARG A 273 4.04 33.61 -6.62
CA ARG A 273 4.33 33.96 -8.02
C ARG A 273 3.05 34.05 -8.86
N CYS A 274 2.10 33.15 -8.66
CA CYS A 274 0.82 33.19 -9.37
C CYS A 274 0.03 34.47 -9.04
N ARG A 275 -0.05 34.86 -7.76
CA ARG A 275 -0.73 36.10 -7.36
C ARG A 275 -0.06 37.33 -7.97
N ILE A 276 1.27 37.43 -7.89
CA ILE A 276 2.01 38.54 -8.51
C ILE A 276 1.70 38.65 -10.02
N LEU A 277 1.70 37.51 -10.74
CA LEU A 277 1.39 37.51 -12.17
C LEU A 277 -0.07 37.86 -12.49
N LEU A 278 -1.01 37.48 -11.61
CA LEU A 278 -2.42 37.86 -11.73
C LEU A 278 -2.61 39.36 -11.44
N ASP A 279 -1.96 39.89 -10.41
CA ASP A 279 -2.00 41.32 -10.07
C ASP A 279 -1.39 42.17 -11.19
N LEU A 280 -0.27 41.73 -11.78
CA LEU A 280 0.33 42.36 -12.96
C LEU A 280 -0.63 42.35 -14.16
N HIS A 281 -1.36 41.26 -14.37
CA HIS A 281 -2.38 41.20 -15.41
C HIS A 281 -3.51 42.20 -15.14
N GLU A 282 -3.99 42.31 -13.90
CA GLU A 282 -5.05 43.25 -13.53
C GLU A 282 -4.63 44.72 -13.67
N ILE A 283 -3.42 45.06 -13.22
CA ILE A 283 -2.86 46.42 -13.35
C ILE A 283 -2.61 46.76 -14.81
N GLY A 284 -1.98 45.87 -15.57
CA GLY A 284 -1.69 46.06 -17.00
C GLY A 284 -2.93 46.09 -17.89
N SER A 285 -4.08 45.60 -17.40
CA SER A 285 -5.36 45.68 -18.11
C SER A 285 -6.23 46.88 -17.69
N ALA A 286 -5.81 47.63 -16.67
CA ALA A 286 -6.43 48.89 -16.26
C ALA A 286 -5.78 50.13 -16.90
N THR A 287 -4.55 49.99 -17.42
CA THR A 287 -3.75 51.07 -18.03
C THR A 287 -3.77 51.11 -19.55
N VAL A 288 -4.49 50.18 -20.21
CA VAL A 288 -4.71 50.11 -21.67
C VAL A 288 -6.16 50.38 -22.01
#